data_AF-A0A8S9MMI4-F1
#
_entry.id   AF-A0A8S9MMI4-F1
#
_cell.length_a   1.000
_cell.length_b   1.000
_cell.length_c   1.000
_cell.angle_alpha   90.00
_cell.angle_beta   90.00
_cell.angle_gamma   90.00
#
_symmetry.space_group_name_H-M   'P 1'
#
loop_
_entity.id
_entity.type
_entity.pdbx_description
1 polymer ?
#
loop_
_entity_poly.entity_id
_entity_poly.type
_entity_poly.pdbx_seq_one_letter_code
_entity_poly.pdbx_strand_id
1 'polypeptide(L)'
;MAKAPPSISLLLLSAAVFLTLPAAISSIGVNYGTLGNLPPPTQVANFLKTQTSIDSVKIFNVNPDIIRAFAGTGISVVVTVPNGDIPALANGVQARRWVAANIQPFHPQTKIKYISVGNEILLSGDDNMIKNLLPAMKNLNAALFHAGVKDIKVSHLFIS
;
A
#
# COMPACT_ATOMS: atom_id res chain seq x y z
N MET A 1 -16.57 -25.13 51.62
CA MET A 1 -17.18 -25.89 50.50
C MET A 1 -16.21 -25.81 49.32
N ALA A 2 -15.66 -26.94 48.87
CA ALA A 2 -14.66 -26.98 47.79
C ALA A 2 -15.34 -27.01 46.41
N LYS A 3 -14.88 -26.18 45.48
CA LYS A 3 -15.43 -26.06 44.11
C LYS A 3 -14.96 -27.27 43.29
N ALA A 4 -15.88 -28.04 42.72
CA ALA A 4 -15.56 -29.23 41.92
C ALA A 4 -14.73 -28.85 40.67
N PRO A 5 -13.76 -29.68 40.26
CA PRO A 5 -12.92 -29.39 39.10
C PRO A 5 -13.75 -29.42 37.80
N PRO A 6 -13.42 -28.58 36.81
CA PRO A 6 -14.12 -28.56 35.54
C PRO A 6 -13.97 -29.90 34.80
N SER A 7 -15.05 -30.37 34.17
CA SER A 7 -15.05 -31.63 33.41
C SER A 7 -14.15 -31.53 32.17
N ILE A 8 -13.49 -32.63 31.82
CA ILE A 8 -12.58 -32.72 30.65
C ILE A 8 -13.31 -32.28 29.37
N SER A 9 -14.59 -32.60 29.22
CA SER A 9 -15.41 -32.16 28.09
C SER A 9 -15.57 -30.63 28.01
N LEU A 10 -15.64 -29.95 29.15
CA LEU A 10 -15.73 -28.49 29.21
C LEU A 10 -14.40 -27.82 28.83
N LEU A 11 -13.27 -28.44 29.21
CA LEU A 11 -11.92 -28.03 28.80
C LEU A 11 -11.66 -28.24 27.30
N LEU A 12 -12.14 -29.35 26.73
CA LEU A 12 -12.02 -29.61 25.29
C LEU A 12 -12.90 -28.67 24.47
N LEU A 13 -14.11 -28.37 24.95
CA LEU A 13 -15.02 -27.44 24.29
C LEU A 13 -14.48 -26.00 24.31
N SER A 14 -13.87 -25.57 25.43
CA SER A 14 -13.26 -24.25 25.51
C SER A 14 -12.04 -24.11 24.60
N ALA A 15 -11.17 -25.12 24.53
CA ALA A 15 -10.03 -25.13 23.61
C ALA A 15 -10.47 -25.09 22.13
N ALA A 16 -11.52 -25.82 21.77
CA ALA A 16 -12.08 -25.78 20.42
C ALA A 16 -12.64 -24.39 20.07
N VAL A 17 -13.34 -23.73 20.99
CA VAL A 17 -13.84 -22.36 20.80
C VAL A 17 -12.68 -21.38 20.59
N PHE A 18 -11.60 -21.47 21.38
CA PHE A 18 -10.42 -20.61 21.21
C PHE A 18 -9.71 -20.81 19.86
N LEU A 19 -9.72 -22.04 19.30
CA LEU A 19 -9.17 -22.34 17.97
C LEU A 19 -10.03 -21.79 16.82
N THR A 20 -11.32 -21.52 17.06
CA THR A 20 -12.25 -20.97 16.06
C THR A 20 -12.40 -19.45 16.11
N LEU A 21 -11.83 -18.78 17.11
CA LEU A 21 -11.84 -17.32 17.17
C LEU A 21 -10.96 -16.79 16.03
N PRO A 22 -11.50 -15.99 15.10
CA PRO A 22 -10.66 -15.33 14.11
C PRO A 22 -9.68 -14.42 14.86
N ALA A 23 -8.39 -14.61 14.62
CA ALA A 23 -7.38 -13.70 15.12
C ALA A 23 -7.76 -12.27 14.67
N ALA A 24 -7.83 -11.33 15.61
CA ALA A 24 -8.03 -9.93 15.27
C ALA A 24 -6.83 -9.47 14.44
N ILE A 25 -7.01 -9.30 13.13
CA ILE A 25 -5.98 -8.78 12.24
C ILE A 25 -5.99 -7.26 12.42
N SER A 26 -5.14 -6.75 13.30
CA SER A 26 -4.79 -5.33 13.32
C SER A 26 -3.74 -5.07 12.25
N SER A 27 -4.14 -4.47 11.13
CA SER A 27 -3.21 -3.94 10.14
C SER A 27 -2.79 -2.53 10.54
N ILE A 28 -1.49 -2.23 10.48
CA ILE A 28 -0.95 -0.91 10.83
C ILE A 28 0.04 -0.46 9.75
N GLY A 29 -0.25 0.70 9.18
CA GLY A 29 0.57 1.32 8.15
C GLY A 29 1.30 2.56 8.64
N VAL A 30 2.43 2.86 8.00
CA VAL A 30 3.18 4.11 8.24
C VAL A 30 3.48 4.86 6.95
N ASN A 31 3.64 6.17 7.07
CA ASN A 31 4.13 7.03 5.99
C ASN A 31 5.68 7.02 6.00
N TYR A 32 6.31 6.63 4.89
CA TYR A 32 7.75 6.70 4.72
C TYR A 32 8.12 7.99 3.97
N GLY A 33 8.31 9.06 4.74
CA GLY A 33 8.85 10.33 4.25
C GLY A 33 10.36 10.24 4.02
N THR A 34 10.85 10.92 2.98
CA THR A 34 12.27 10.86 2.56
C THR A 34 13.02 12.17 2.79
N LEU A 35 12.39 13.17 3.41
CA LEU A 35 13.00 14.46 3.71
C LEU A 35 13.71 14.38 5.06
N GLY A 36 15.04 14.31 5.05
CA GLY A 36 15.88 14.28 6.25
C GLY A 36 17.12 13.40 6.09
N ASN A 37 17.88 13.26 7.18
CA ASN A 37 19.02 12.34 7.24
C ASN A 37 18.51 10.95 7.68
N LEU A 38 18.19 10.10 6.70
CA LEU A 38 17.51 8.82 6.93
C LEU A 38 18.43 7.63 6.62
N PRO A 39 18.21 6.48 7.28
CA PRO A 39 18.88 5.24 6.90
C PRO A 39 18.57 4.85 5.44
N PRO A 40 19.44 4.04 4.80
CA PRO A 40 19.18 3.49 3.48
C PRO A 40 17.84 2.73 3.42
N PRO A 41 17.11 2.74 2.29
CA PRO A 41 15.79 2.13 2.19
C PRO A 41 15.75 0.64 2.58
N THR A 42 16.80 -0.12 2.27
CA THR A 42 16.93 -1.53 2.66
C THR A 42 17.01 -1.72 4.18
N GLN A 43 17.68 -0.81 4.88
CA GLN A 43 17.73 -0.81 6.35
C GLN A 43 16.36 -0.48 6.94
N VAL A 44 15.65 0.49 6.37
CA VAL A 44 14.28 0.83 6.78
C VAL A 44 13.34 -0.37 6.58
N ALA A 45 13.34 -0.98 5.39
CA ALA A 45 12.50 -2.13 5.09
C ALA A 45 12.79 -3.33 6.02
N ASN A 46 14.07 -3.61 6.29
CA ASN A 46 14.49 -4.65 7.23
C ASN A 46 14.07 -4.34 8.67
N PHE A 47 14.20 -3.09 9.10
CA PHE A 47 13.74 -2.65 10.42
C PHE A 47 12.24 -2.85 10.58
N LEU A 48 11.43 -2.36 9.63
CA LEU A 48 9.97 -2.53 9.65
C LEU A 48 9.58 -4.01 9.70
N LYS A 49 10.24 -4.86 8.89
CA LYS A 49 9.96 -6.30 8.82
C LYS A 49 10.32 -7.06 10.10
N THR A 50 11.42 -6.70 10.77
CA THR A 50 12.02 -7.53 11.83
C THR A 50 11.84 -6.98 13.24
N GLN A 51 11.61 -5.68 13.39
CA GLN A 51 11.56 -5.00 14.68
C GLN A 51 10.18 -4.39 15.00
N THR A 52 9.21 -4.52 14.09
CA THR A 52 7.88 -3.90 14.26
C THR A 52 6.77 -4.84 13.77
N SER A 53 5.53 -4.49 14.08
CA SER A 53 4.32 -5.14 13.55
C SER A 53 3.73 -4.39 12.35
N ILE A 54 4.47 -3.46 11.74
CA ILE A 54 4.01 -2.68 10.59
C ILE A 54 3.97 -3.56 9.35
N ASP A 55 2.81 -3.60 8.68
CA ASP A 55 2.54 -4.47 7.54
C ASP A 55 2.24 -3.69 6.24
N SER A 56 2.23 -2.36 6.32
CA SER A 56 1.99 -1.46 5.20
C SER A 56 2.83 -0.19 5.27
N VAL A 57 3.30 0.28 4.12
CA VAL A 57 4.01 1.55 3.99
C VAL A 57 3.45 2.36 2.84
N LYS A 58 3.26 3.67 3.06
CA LYS A 58 2.99 4.63 1.99
C LYS A 58 4.24 5.43 1.67
N ILE A 59 4.59 5.48 0.39
CA ILE A 59 5.66 6.32 -0.14
C ILE A 59 5.05 7.44 -0.99
N PHE A 60 5.65 8.62 -0.97
CA PHE A 60 5.10 9.84 -1.60
C PHE A 60 5.55 10.06 -3.05
N ASN A 61 6.28 9.11 -3.63
CA ASN A 61 6.72 9.11 -5.01
C ASN A 61 6.94 7.68 -5.50
N VAL A 62 7.52 7.52 -6.69
CA VAL A 62 7.87 6.23 -7.31
C VAL A 62 9.37 5.97 -7.33
N ASN A 63 10.07 6.29 -6.23
CA ASN A 63 11.52 6.06 -6.13
C ASN A 63 11.84 4.56 -6.25
N PRO A 64 12.60 4.14 -7.29
CA PRO A 64 12.87 2.73 -7.57
C PRO A 64 13.72 2.05 -6.49
N ASP A 65 14.57 2.78 -5.77
CA ASP A 65 15.40 2.23 -4.70
C ASP A 65 14.55 1.88 -3.48
N ILE A 66 13.57 2.73 -3.17
CA ILE A 66 12.63 2.49 -2.07
C ILE A 66 11.72 1.32 -2.41
N ILE A 67 11.11 1.30 -3.61
CA ILE A 67 10.20 0.22 -4.00
C ILE A 67 10.95 -1.12 -4.01
N ARG A 68 12.19 -1.18 -4.51
CA ARG A 68 13.01 -2.40 -4.49
C ARG A 68 13.38 -2.85 -3.09
N ALA A 69 13.60 -1.93 -2.15
CA ALA A 69 13.94 -2.29 -0.78
C ALA A 69 12.83 -3.11 -0.09
N PHE A 70 11.57 -2.95 -0.50
CA PHE A 70 10.44 -3.72 0.03
C PHE A 70 10.18 -5.05 -0.70
N ALA A 71 10.95 -5.40 -1.74
CA ALA A 71 10.81 -6.65 -2.45
C ALA A 71 11.01 -7.86 -1.51
N GLY A 72 10.10 -8.84 -1.54
CA GLY A 72 10.18 -10.05 -0.72
C GLY A 72 10.02 -9.82 0.79
N THR A 73 9.68 -8.62 1.23
CA THR A 73 9.47 -8.33 2.66
C THR A 73 8.11 -8.82 3.17
N GLY A 74 7.11 -8.87 2.29
CA GLY A 74 5.70 -9.14 2.63
C GLY A 74 4.92 -7.89 3.07
N ILE A 75 5.61 -6.79 3.34
CA ILE A 75 5.04 -5.48 3.66
C ILE A 75 4.36 -4.92 2.40
N SER A 76 3.13 -4.45 2.55
CA SER A 76 2.37 -3.85 1.46
C SER A 76 2.86 -2.43 1.18
N VAL A 77 2.96 -2.05 -0.09
CA VAL A 77 3.40 -0.71 -0.48
C VAL A 77 2.26 0.05 -1.16
N VAL A 78 2.02 1.28 -0.72
CA VAL A 78 1.23 2.28 -1.44
C VAL A 78 2.19 3.25 -2.10
N VAL A 79 2.17 3.30 -3.43
CA VAL A 79 2.97 4.28 -4.20
C VAL A 79 2.11 5.49 -4.52
N THR A 80 2.71 6.68 -4.51
CA THR A 80 1.99 7.92 -4.80
C THR A 80 2.47 8.50 -6.13
N VAL A 81 1.53 8.78 -7.03
CA VAL A 81 1.76 9.56 -8.25
C VAL A 81 2.09 10.99 -7.82
N PRO A 82 3.24 11.54 -8.23
CA PRO A 82 3.55 12.95 -8.00
C PRO A 82 2.48 13.87 -8.59
N ASN A 83 2.15 14.94 -7.86
CA ASN A 83 1.12 15.91 -8.25
C ASN A 83 1.30 16.44 -9.69
N GLY A 84 2.54 16.72 -10.10
CA GLY A 84 2.87 17.23 -11.43
C GLY A 84 2.64 16.25 -12.58
N ASP A 85 2.55 14.95 -12.31
CA ASP A 85 2.32 13.93 -13.35
C ASP A 85 0.83 13.81 -13.71
N ILE A 86 -0.07 14.27 -12.84
CA ILE A 86 -1.52 14.04 -12.96
C ILE A 86 -2.10 14.52 -14.30
N PRO A 87 -1.78 15.75 -14.79
CA PRO A 87 -2.30 16.21 -16.08
C PRO A 87 -1.89 15.30 -17.25
N ALA A 88 -0.65 14.81 -17.26
CA ALA A 88 -0.17 13.91 -18.31
C ALA A 88 -0.90 12.56 -18.29
N LEU A 89 -1.24 12.06 -17.09
CA LEU A 89 -1.90 10.77 -16.90
C LEU A 89 -3.39 10.78 -17.29
N ALA A 90 -3.98 11.96 -17.52
CA ALA A 90 -5.27 12.08 -18.19
C ALA A 90 -5.23 11.60 -19.65
N ASN A 91 -4.04 11.36 -20.22
CA ASN A 91 -3.85 10.63 -21.47
C ASN A 91 -3.55 9.14 -21.22
N GLY A 92 -4.36 8.25 -21.81
CA GLY A 92 -4.22 6.79 -21.63
C GLY A 92 -2.89 6.19 -22.11
N VAL A 93 -2.25 6.76 -23.15
CA VAL A 93 -0.91 6.31 -23.60
C VAL A 93 0.13 6.63 -22.54
N GLN A 94 0.06 7.83 -21.96
CA GLN A 94 0.98 8.25 -20.90
C GLN A 94 0.77 7.43 -19.63
N ALA A 95 -0.49 7.13 -19.26
CA ALA A 95 -0.79 6.24 -18.13
C ALA A 95 -0.22 4.82 -18.32
N ARG A 96 -0.32 4.24 -19.53
CA ARG A 96 0.31 2.95 -19.85
C ARG A 96 1.83 2.99 -19.71
N ARG A 97 2.48 4.04 -20.23
CA ARG A 97 3.93 4.24 -20.08
C ARG A 97 4.32 4.37 -18.61
N TRP A 98 3.54 5.11 -17.83
CA TRP A 98 3.79 5.30 -16.41
C TRP A 98 3.69 3.97 -15.63
N VAL A 99 2.66 3.15 -15.89
CA VAL A 99 2.52 1.82 -15.26
C VAL A 99 3.68 0.89 -15.66
N ALA A 100 4.07 0.89 -16.93
CA ALA A 100 5.18 0.08 -17.42
C ALA A 100 6.53 0.49 -16.80
N ALA A 101 6.73 1.77 -16.53
CA ALA A 101 7.97 2.27 -15.93
C ALA A 101 8.01 2.14 -14.40
N ASN A 102 6.89 2.37 -13.72
CA ASN A 102 6.87 2.58 -12.27
C ASN A 102 6.25 1.44 -11.46
N ILE A 103 5.54 0.50 -12.10
CA ILE A 103 4.82 -0.59 -11.42
C ILE A 103 5.34 -1.94 -11.88
N GLN A 104 5.29 -2.22 -13.18
CA GLN A 104 5.67 -3.53 -13.74
C GLN A 104 7.07 -4.01 -13.34
N PRO A 105 8.12 -3.16 -13.24
CA PRO A 105 9.45 -3.64 -12.88
C PRO A 105 9.58 -4.17 -11.45
N PHE A 106 8.61 -3.84 -10.58
CA PHE A 106 8.64 -4.19 -9.16
C PHE A 106 7.55 -5.19 -8.77
N HIS A 107 6.51 -5.36 -9.60
CA HIS A 107 5.44 -6.33 -9.35
C HIS A 107 5.80 -7.69 -9.99
N PRO A 108 5.59 -8.84 -9.30
CA PRO A 108 4.98 -8.98 -7.97
C PRO A 108 5.97 -9.02 -6.79
N GLN A 109 7.28 -8.86 -7.03
CA GLN A 109 8.31 -9.04 -5.99
C GLN A 109 8.11 -8.07 -4.81
N THR A 110 7.78 -6.81 -5.10
CA THR A 110 7.26 -5.85 -4.13
C THR A 110 5.74 -5.88 -4.13
N LYS A 111 5.14 -6.04 -2.95
CA LYS A 111 3.69 -6.12 -2.78
C LYS A 111 3.03 -4.75 -2.86
N ILE A 112 3.00 -4.15 -4.04
CA ILE A 112 2.29 -2.89 -4.29
C ILE A 112 0.79 -3.20 -4.21
N LYS A 113 0.06 -2.51 -3.32
CA LYS A 113 -1.39 -2.71 -3.10
C LYS A 113 -2.23 -1.59 -3.70
N TYR A 114 -1.72 -0.36 -3.62
CA TYR A 114 -2.43 0.82 -4.07
C TYR A 114 -1.50 1.79 -4.82
N ILE A 115 -2.07 2.44 -5.84
CA ILE A 115 -1.54 3.67 -6.42
C ILE A 115 -2.43 4.81 -5.91
N SER A 116 -1.84 5.71 -5.13
CA SER A 116 -2.47 6.97 -4.71
C SER A 116 -2.19 8.04 -5.75
N VAL A 117 -3.22 8.61 -6.39
CA VAL A 117 -3.05 9.65 -7.40
C VAL A 117 -2.98 11.01 -6.73
N GLY A 118 -1.77 11.53 -6.54
CA GLY A 118 -1.52 12.80 -5.87
C GLY A 118 -1.72 12.79 -4.36
N ASN A 119 -1.41 13.93 -3.75
CA ASN A 119 -1.60 14.25 -2.35
C ASN A 119 -2.34 15.58 -2.21
N GLU A 120 -3.52 15.57 -1.58
CA GLU A 120 -4.30 16.78 -1.25
C GLU A 120 -4.66 17.65 -2.47
N ILE A 121 -4.89 17.02 -3.62
CA ILE A 121 -5.13 17.71 -4.91
C ILE A 121 -6.29 18.69 -4.82
N LEU A 122 -7.37 18.31 -4.13
CA LEU A 122 -8.57 19.14 -4.05
C LEU A 122 -8.39 20.38 -3.17
N LEU A 123 -7.35 20.40 -2.33
CA LEU A 123 -6.97 21.54 -1.49
C LEU A 123 -5.88 22.41 -2.14
N SER A 124 -5.31 21.96 -3.26
CA SER A 124 -4.19 22.65 -3.92
C SER A 124 -4.57 23.97 -4.59
N GLY A 125 -5.86 24.16 -4.92
CA GLY A 125 -6.32 25.29 -5.74
C GLY A 125 -5.88 25.22 -7.21
N ASP A 126 -5.20 24.15 -7.64
CA ASP A 126 -4.78 23.96 -9.03
C ASP A 126 -5.91 23.30 -9.85
N ASP A 127 -6.65 24.14 -10.56
CA ASP A 127 -7.74 23.77 -11.45
C ASP A 127 -7.35 22.71 -12.49
N ASN A 128 -6.11 22.77 -13.00
CA ASN A 128 -5.63 21.83 -14.00
C ASN A 128 -5.43 20.44 -13.37
N MET A 129 -4.86 20.37 -12.17
CA MET A 129 -4.71 19.10 -11.46
C MET A 129 -6.05 18.51 -11.02
N ILE A 130 -6.96 19.35 -10.52
CA ILE A 130 -8.30 18.93 -10.07
C ILE A 130 -9.11 18.34 -11.25
N LYS A 131 -9.14 19.04 -12.40
CA LYS A 131 -9.87 18.57 -13.60
C LYS A 131 -9.31 17.27 -14.16
N ASN A 132 -8.00 17.05 -14.04
CA ASN A 132 -7.34 15.85 -14.56
C ASN A 132 -7.27 14.67 -13.59
N LEU A 133 -7.61 14.85 -12.31
CA LEU A 133 -7.52 13.80 -11.28
C LEU A 133 -8.34 12.54 -11.63
N LEU A 134 -9.63 12.69 -11.89
CA LEU A 134 -10.50 11.56 -12.21
C LEU A 134 -10.13 10.88 -13.54
N PRO A 135 -9.87 11.60 -14.65
CA PRO A 135 -9.33 11.02 -15.87
C PRO A 135 -8.04 10.22 -15.64
N ALA A 136 -7.08 10.76 -14.87
CA ALA A 136 -5.83 10.08 -14.55
C ALA A 136 -6.08 8.76 -13.79
N MET A 137 -6.95 8.77 -12.77
CA MET A 137 -7.32 7.57 -12.03
C MET A 137 -7.93 6.49 -12.94
N LYS A 138 -8.85 6.87 -13.83
CA LYS A 138 -9.47 5.93 -14.79
C LYS A 138 -8.44 5.33 -15.74
N ASN A 139 -7.56 6.16 -16.28
CA ASN A 139 -6.53 5.70 -17.22
C ASN A 139 -5.49 4.80 -16.56
N LEU A 140 -5.08 5.10 -15.32
CA LEU A 140 -4.18 4.23 -14.55
C LEU A 140 -4.82 2.88 -14.26
N ASN A 141 -6.11 2.86 -13.89
CA ASN A 141 -6.84 1.62 -13.67
C ASN A 141 -6.93 0.78 -14.96
N ALA A 142 -7.24 1.40 -16.11
CA ALA A 142 -7.24 0.74 -17.41
C ALA A 142 -5.83 0.25 -17.80
N ALA A 143 -4.79 1.04 -17.55
CA ALA A 143 -3.41 0.67 -17.83
C ALA A 143 -2.96 -0.55 -17.01
N LEU A 144 -3.31 -0.63 -15.73
CA LEU A 144 -3.08 -1.83 -14.89
C LEU A 144 -3.80 -3.05 -15.46
N PHE A 145 -5.06 -2.90 -15.85
CA PHE A 145 -5.84 -3.98 -16.47
C PHE A 145 -5.16 -4.50 -17.76
N HIS A 146 -4.75 -3.60 -18.66
CA HIS A 146 -4.03 -3.97 -19.89
C HIS A 146 -2.65 -4.59 -19.64
N ALA A 147 -2.00 -4.20 -18.54
CA ALA A 147 -0.74 -4.76 -18.08
C ALA A 147 -0.89 -6.15 -17.42
N GLY A 148 -2.13 -6.66 -17.26
CA GLY A 148 -2.41 -7.92 -16.58
C GLY A 148 -2.33 -7.83 -15.05
N VAL A 149 -2.21 -6.62 -14.48
CA VAL A 149 -2.09 -6.38 -13.04
C VAL A 149 -3.48 -6.13 -12.46
N LYS A 150 -4.00 -7.08 -11.66
CA LYS A 150 -5.39 -7.08 -11.18
C LYS A 150 -5.53 -6.85 -9.67
N ASP A 151 -4.44 -6.95 -8.94
CA ASP A 151 -4.37 -6.90 -7.47
C ASP A 151 -4.01 -5.51 -6.92
N ILE A 152 -3.69 -4.56 -7.81
CA ILE A 152 -3.40 -3.16 -7.46
C ILE A 152 -4.63 -2.29 -7.70
N LYS A 153 -5.03 -1.53 -6.69
CA LYS A 153 -6.15 -0.58 -6.76
C LYS A 153 -5.65 0.85 -6.94
N VAL A 154 -6.44 1.69 -7.61
CA VAL A 154 -6.14 3.12 -7.78
C VAL A 154 -7.09 3.93 -6.89
N SER A 155 -6.55 4.87 -6.12
CA SER A 155 -7.31 5.77 -5.25
C SER A 155 -6.69 7.17 -5.26
N HIS A 156 -7.34 8.13 -4.62
CA HIS A 156 -6.78 9.45 -4.30
C HIS A 156 -6.79 9.64 -2.78
N LEU A 157 -5.83 10.39 -2.24
CA LEU A 157 -5.76 10.72 -0.83
C LEU A 157 -6.38 12.08 -0.54
N PHE A 158 -7.42 12.10 0.32
CA PHE A 158 -8.07 13.32 0.75
C PHE A 158 -7.43 13.98 2.00
N ILE A 159 -6.77 13.23 2.89
CA ILE A 159 -6.13 13.76 4.12
C ILE A 159 -5.12 12.75 4.71
N SER A 160 -4.09 13.27 5.40
CA SER A 160 -3.01 12.52 6.07
C SER A 160 -3.34 12.15 7.51
#